data_AF-I0X6F1-F1
#
_entry.id   AF-I0X6F1-F1
#
_cell.length_a   1.000
_cell.length_b   1.000
_cell.length_c   1.000
_cell.angle_alpha   90.00
_cell.angle_beta   90.00
_cell.angle_gamma   90.00
#
_symmetry.space_group_name_H-M   'P 1'
#
loop_
_entity.id
_entity.type
_entity.pdbx_description
1 polymer ?
#
loop_
_entity_poly.entity_id
_entity_poly.type
_entity_poly.pdbx_seq_one_letter_code
_entity_poly.pdbx_strand_id
1 'polypeptide(L)'
;MDLSNLKEPFSAEDIEWRLQQCGESKDGKIWGKCLAYITSRAVQERLDEVCGPDGWRSEIRKDGDAYLCTLSIRMKRDDGSIEWISRTDGADATDKESVKGGISGALKRAAVQFGIGRYLYDLEEGWINVCENGKYFGKTKTDKQFRWMPPALPDWALPKGENTFRGSESNSSNQASASVPETNPSTKGRKGKTTAEEDRIKAEGNAIISRIGDVMNHEENGHKSFTEDEITNVRGIVANTRLDANGISELLELEKVVQEELESRLQKMAA
;
A
#
# COMPACT_ATOMS: atom_id res chain seq x y z
N MET A 1 27.69 -4.80 0.65
CA MET A 1 26.34 -5.26 0.30
C MET A 1 26.05 -6.45 1.17
N ASP A 2 25.11 -6.34 2.10
CA ASP A 2 24.66 -7.46 2.90
C ASP A 2 23.33 -7.97 2.33
N LEU A 3 23.38 -9.08 1.57
CA LEU A 3 22.18 -9.65 0.95
C LEU A 3 21.20 -10.25 1.96
N SER A 4 21.59 -10.41 3.23
CA SER A 4 20.66 -10.87 4.25
C SER A 4 19.54 -9.85 4.49
N ASN A 5 19.80 -8.56 4.24
CA ASN A 5 18.80 -7.48 4.35
C ASN A 5 17.66 -7.61 3.33
N LEU A 6 17.85 -8.33 2.22
CA LEU A 6 16.76 -8.65 1.29
C LEU A 6 15.63 -9.44 1.96
N LYS A 7 15.93 -10.16 3.06
CA LYS A 7 14.99 -11.01 3.78
C LYS A 7 14.28 -10.30 4.92
N GLU A 8 14.66 -9.07 5.25
CA GLU A 8 14.05 -8.37 6.38
C GLU A 8 12.55 -8.16 6.16
N PRO A 9 11.73 -8.28 7.21
CA PRO A 9 10.32 -7.98 7.11
C PRO A 9 10.04 -6.58 6.54
N PHE A 10 8.92 -6.45 5.84
CA PHE A 10 8.37 -5.17 5.40
C PHE A 10 7.51 -4.56 6.51
N SER A 11 7.43 -3.23 6.53
CA SER A 11 6.51 -2.52 7.41
C SER A 11 5.06 -2.98 7.15
N ALA A 12 4.19 -2.82 8.15
CA ALA A 12 2.79 -3.21 7.97
C ALA A 12 2.10 -2.41 6.83
N GLU A 13 2.58 -1.20 6.55
CA GLU A 13 2.05 -0.30 5.52
C GLU A 13 2.43 -0.74 4.10
N ASP A 14 3.58 -1.41 3.94
CA ASP A 14 4.05 -1.96 2.66
C ASP A 14 3.44 -3.32 2.32
N ILE A 15 2.70 -3.91 3.26
CA ILE A 15 2.02 -5.19 3.11
C ILE A 15 0.57 -4.96 2.68
N GLU A 16 0.24 -5.49 1.52
CA GLU A 16 -1.11 -5.46 0.98
C GLU A 16 -1.83 -6.79 1.16
N TRP A 17 -3.16 -6.71 1.13
CA TRP A 17 -4.02 -7.85 1.42
C TRP A 17 -5.00 -8.08 0.28
N ARG A 18 -5.13 -9.34 -0.13
CA ARG A 18 -6.15 -9.76 -1.08
C ARG A 18 -7.06 -10.81 -0.48
N LEU A 19 -8.32 -10.74 -0.84
CA LEU A 19 -9.29 -11.77 -0.53
C LEU A 19 -8.98 -13.02 -1.38
N GLN A 20 -8.79 -14.16 -0.73
CA GLN A 20 -8.59 -15.44 -1.39
C GLN A 20 -9.93 -16.16 -1.57
N GLN A 21 -10.74 -16.15 -0.51
CA GLN A 21 -12.04 -16.80 -0.48
C GLN A 21 -12.98 -16.02 0.44
N CYS A 22 -14.25 -15.95 0.10
CA CYS A 22 -15.28 -15.46 1.01
C CYS A 22 -16.61 -16.17 0.77
N GLY A 23 -17.50 -16.02 1.74
CA GLY A 23 -18.85 -16.55 1.65
C GLY A 23 -19.73 -16.06 2.79
N GLU A 24 -20.90 -16.69 2.87
CA GLU A 24 -21.86 -16.48 3.92
C GLU A 24 -22.02 -17.78 4.71
N SER A 25 -22.03 -17.70 6.03
CA SER A 25 -22.33 -18.82 6.91
C SER A 25 -23.84 -19.07 6.98
N LYS A 26 -24.25 -20.17 7.62
CA LYS A 26 -25.68 -20.53 7.74
C LYS A 26 -26.50 -19.50 8.53
N ASP A 27 -25.87 -18.76 9.43
CA ASP A 27 -26.44 -17.67 10.23
C ASP A 27 -26.36 -16.30 9.52
N GLY A 28 -25.95 -16.26 8.26
CA GLY A 28 -25.93 -15.05 7.43
C GLY A 28 -24.71 -14.15 7.62
N LYS A 29 -23.70 -14.58 8.39
CA LYS A 29 -22.47 -13.82 8.60
C LYS A 29 -21.51 -13.99 7.44
N ILE A 30 -20.91 -12.89 7.01
CA ILE A 30 -19.86 -12.91 6.00
C ILE A 30 -18.56 -13.39 6.65
N TRP A 31 -17.89 -14.32 5.99
CA TRP A 31 -16.55 -14.76 6.34
C TRP A 31 -15.64 -14.64 5.13
N GLY A 32 -14.33 -14.53 5.39
CA GLY A 32 -13.34 -14.56 4.32
C GLY A 32 -11.94 -14.89 4.80
N LYS A 33 -11.18 -15.53 3.92
CA LYS A 33 -9.75 -15.76 4.03
C LYS A 33 -9.01 -14.77 3.14
N CYS A 34 -7.92 -14.20 3.66
CA CYS A 34 -7.07 -13.28 2.93
C CYS A 34 -5.61 -13.73 2.93
N LEU A 35 -4.86 -13.22 1.96
CA LEU A 35 -3.42 -13.45 1.83
C LEU A 35 -2.71 -12.10 1.81
N ALA A 36 -1.61 -12.03 2.56
CA ALA A 36 -0.67 -10.93 2.51
C ALA A 36 0.24 -11.04 1.27
N TYR A 37 0.58 -9.90 0.67
CA TYR A 37 1.56 -9.82 -0.40
C TYR A 37 2.17 -8.41 -0.44
N ILE A 38 3.37 -8.29 -1.00
CA ILE A 38 4.00 -6.99 -1.29
C ILE A 38 3.76 -6.56 -2.73
N THR A 39 3.85 -5.27 -2.99
CA THR A 39 3.78 -4.72 -4.35
C THR A 39 5.11 -4.94 -5.10
N SER A 40 5.09 -4.83 -6.43
CA SER A 40 6.32 -4.84 -7.23
C SER A 40 7.20 -3.63 -6.92
N ARG A 41 6.62 -2.50 -6.51
CA ARG A 41 7.35 -1.30 -6.07
C ARG A 41 8.14 -1.56 -4.79
N ALA A 42 7.52 -2.17 -3.77
CA ALA A 42 8.20 -2.54 -2.53
C ALA A 42 9.39 -3.50 -2.78
N VAL A 43 9.27 -4.41 -3.76
CA VAL A 43 10.40 -5.25 -4.20
C VAL A 43 11.53 -4.41 -4.80
N GLN A 44 11.21 -3.47 -5.69
CA GLN A 44 12.20 -2.59 -6.34
C GLN A 44 12.91 -1.69 -5.32
N GLU A 45 12.16 -1.10 -4.38
CA GLU A 45 12.70 -0.27 -3.32
C GLU A 45 13.66 -1.05 -2.41
N ARG A 46 13.29 -2.29 -2.02
CA ARG A 46 14.20 -3.15 -1.24
C ARG A 46 15.46 -3.52 -2.02
N LEU A 47 15.33 -3.76 -3.34
CA LEU A 47 16.48 -4.04 -4.19
C LEU A 47 17.40 -2.81 -4.32
N ASP A 48 16.84 -1.62 -4.49
CA ASP A 48 17.59 -0.36 -4.53
C ASP A 48 18.29 -0.06 -3.20
N GLU A 49 17.60 -0.27 -2.07
CA GLU A 49 18.14 -0.06 -0.73
C GLU A 49 19.35 -0.99 -0.46
N VAL A 50 19.23 -2.27 -0.79
CA VAL A 50 20.25 -3.27 -0.44
C VAL A 50 21.35 -3.36 -1.49
N CYS A 51 20.99 -3.33 -2.77
CA CYS A 51 21.91 -3.56 -3.88
C CYS A 51 22.41 -2.26 -4.52
N GLY A 52 21.69 -1.14 -4.35
CA GLY A 52 21.85 0.07 -5.16
C GLY A 52 21.15 -0.07 -6.53
N PRO A 53 20.79 1.05 -7.18
CA PRO A 53 20.07 1.05 -8.45
C PRO A 53 20.86 0.42 -9.61
N ASP A 54 22.18 0.33 -9.51
CA ASP A 54 23.06 -0.34 -10.48
C ASP A 54 23.47 -1.76 -10.04
N GLY A 55 22.98 -2.20 -8.89
CA GLY A 55 23.29 -3.50 -8.28
C GLY A 55 22.30 -4.61 -8.60
N TRP A 56 21.20 -4.32 -9.29
CA TRP A 56 20.22 -5.31 -9.72
C TRP A 56 19.70 -5.01 -11.12
N ARG A 57 19.15 -6.03 -11.79
CA ARG A 57 18.43 -5.89 -13.05
C ARG A 57 17.37 -6.97 -13.19
N SER A 58 16.31 -6.68 -13.92
CA SER A 58 15.28 -7.67 -14.27
C SER A 58 15.05 -7.72 -15.77
N GLU A 59 14.93 -8.93 -16.31
CA GLU A 59 14.58 -9.19 -17.70
C GLU A 59 13.22 -9.90 -17.73
N ILE A 60 12.30 -9.40 -18.56
CA ILE A 60 10.97 -9.97 -18.73
C ILE A 60 10.90 -10.68 -20.08
N ARG A 61 10.42 -11.92 -20.07
CA ARG A 61 10.12 -12.70 -21.26
C ARG A 61 8.71 -13.25 -21.18
N LYS A 62 7.95 -13.16 -22.28
CA LYS A 62 6.66 -13.85 -22.40
C LYS A 62 6.89 -15.29 -22.88
N ASP A 63 6.19 -16.25 -22.28
CA ASP A 63 6.24 -17.67 -22.64
C ASP A 63 4.83 -18.26 -22.60
N GLY A 64 4.20 -18.41 -23.77
CA GLY A 64 2.77 -18.69 -23.86
C GLY A 64 1.93 -17.59 -23.20
N ASP A 65 1.04 -17.99 -22.29
CA ASP A 65 0.19 -17.09 -21.48
C ASP A 65 0.86 -16.64 -20.16
N ALA A 66 2.09 -17.08 -19.90
CA ALA A 66 2.86 -16.70 -18.73
C ALA A 66 3.89 -15.61 -19.04
N TYR A 67 4.25 -14.85 -18.00
CA TYR A 67 5.39 -13.95 -17.99
C TYR A 67 6.46 -14.54 -17.08
N LEU A 68 7.68 -14.60 -17.58
CA LEU A 68 8.86 -14.99 -16.83
C LEU A 68 9.69 -13.75 -16.53
N CYS A 69 10.17 -13.66 -15.29
CA CYS A 69 11.11 -12.64 -14.86
C CYS A 69 12.42 -13.31 -14.45
N THR A 70 13.52 -12.92 -15.08
CA THR A 70 14.87 -13.22 -14.61
C THR A 70 15.38 -12.02 -13.82
N LEU A 71 15.43 -12.15 -12.50
CA LEU A 71 16.02 -11.17 -11.60
C LEU A 71 17.48 -11.51 -11.36
N SER A 72 18.37 -10.52 -11.55
CA SER A 72 19.81 -10.70 -11.37
C SER A 72 20.36 -9.67 -10.40
N ILE A 73 21.21 -10.10 -9.46
CA ILE A 73 21.90 -9.25 -8.48
C ILE A 73 23.41 -9.29 -8.74
N ARG A 74 24.02 -8.11 -8.74
CA ARG A 74 25.47 -7.91 -8.95
C ARG A 74 26.23 -8.23 -7.68
N MET A 75 27.14 -9.19 -7.78
CA MET A 75 27.99 -9.65 -6.69
C MET A 75 29.45 -9.35 -7.00
N LYS A 76 30.15 -8.77 -6.01
CA LYS A 76 31.61 -8.66 -6.03
C LYS A 76 32.19 -9.81 -5.23
N ARG A 77 33.08 -10.59 -5.83
CA ARG A 77 33.80 -11.69 -5.18
C ARG A 77 35.06 -11.17 -4.46
N ASP A 78 35.63 -12.00 -3.59
CA ASP A 78 36.81 -11.64 -2.79
C ASP A 78 38.04 -11.35 -3.67
N ASP A 79 38.12 -11.99 -4.85
CA ASP A 79 39.16 -11.76 -5.86
C ASP A 79 38.96 -10.48 -6.69
N GLY A 80 37.90 -9.71 -6.41
CA GLY A 80 37.57 -8.47 -7.10
C GLY A 80 36.75 -8.67 -8.39
N SER A 81 36.48 -9.90 -8.81
CA SER A 81 35.61 -10.18 -9.96
C SER A 81 34.15 -9.80 -9.68
N ILE A 82 33.42 -9.49 -10.76
CA ILE A 82 31.99 -9.15 -10.72
C ILE A 82 31.22 -10.27 -11.40
N GLU A 83 30.18 -10.76 -10.72
CA GLU A 83 29.28 -11.80 -11.21
C GLU A 83 27.82 -11.34 -11.05
N TRP A 84 26.95 -11.77 -11.96
CA TRP A 84 25.51 -11.60 -11.82
C TRP A 84 24.88 -12.93 -11.41
N ILE A 85 24.30 -12.98 -10.20
CA ILE A 85 23.53 -14.15 -9.77
C ILE A 85 22.09 -13.94 -10.24
N SER A 86 21.61 -14.84 -11.09
CA SER A 86 20.26 -14.79 -11.67
C SER A 86 19.33 -15.86 -11.10
N ARG A 87 18.05 -15.51 -10.96
CA ARG A 87 16.94 -16.40 -10.61
C ARG A 87 15.76 -16.08 -11.50
N THR A 88 15.06 -17.12 -11.97
CA THR A 88 13.92 -16.97 -12.88
C THR A 88 12.68 -17.61 -12.28
N ASP A 89 11.56 -16.89 -12.30
CA ASP A 89 10.23 -17.40 -11.96
C ASP A 89 9.20 -16.78 -12.89
N GLY A 90 7.97 -17.28 -12.84
CA GLY A 90 6.90 -16.83 -13.72
C GLY A 90 5.56 -16.66 -13.04
N ALA A 91 4.71 -15.82 -13.62
CA ALA A 91 3.31 -15.71 -13.26
C ALA A 91 2.45 -15.71 -14.53
N ASP A 92 1.27 -16.30 -14.41
CA ASP A 92 0.27 -16.26 -15.47
C ASP A 92 -0.20 -14.82 -15.72
N ALA A 93 -0.63 -14.54 -16.94
CA ALA A 93 -1.38 -13.34 -17.25
C ALA A 93 -2.64 -13.24 -16.35
N THR A 94 -2.95 -12.04 -15.88
CA THR A 94 -4.13 -11.81 -15.04
C THR A 94 -5.39 -11.51 -15.87
N ASP A 95 -6.57 -11.82 -15.35
CA ASP A 95 -7.84 -11.51 -16.04
C ASP A 95 -8.10 -9.99 -16.17
N LYS A 96 -7.51 -9.19 -15.27
CA LYS A 96 -7.53 -7.72 -15.28
C LYS A 96 -6.12 -7.20 -15.47
N GLU A 97 -5.92 -6.26 -16.40
CA GLU A 97 -4.59 -5.71 -16.77
C GLU A 97 -3.53 -6.80 -17.03
N SER A 98 -3.88 -7.78 -17.88
CA SER A 98 -3.18 -9.05 -18.08
C SER A 98 -1.66 -8.96 -18.19
N VAL A 99 -1.16 -7.97 -18.94
CA VAL A 99 0.28 -7.73 -19.12
C VAL A 99 0.94 -7.25 -17.82
N LYS A 100 0.39 -6.21 -17.19
CA LYS A 100 0.98 -5.57 -16.01
C LYS A 100 0.91 -6.46 -14.77
N GLY A 101 -0.20 -7.18 -14.61
CA GLY A 101 -0.38 -8.14 -13.53
C GLY A 101 0.58 -9.33 -13.65
N GLY A 102 0.71 -9.90 -14.85
CA GLY A 102 1.64 -10.99 -15.12
C GLY A 102 3.11 -10.60 -14.90
N ILE A 103 3.54 -9.44 -15.42
CA ILE A 103 4.91 -8.94 -15.22
C ILE A 103 5.21 -8.69 -13.74
N SER A 104 4.29 -8.02 -13.03
CA SER A 104 4.47 -7.73 -11.60
C SER A 104 4.48 -9.01 -10.76
N GLY A 105 3.64 -9.99 -11.12
CA GLY A 105 3.62 -11.31 -10.50
C GLY A 105 4.95 -12.03 -10.68
N ALA A 106 5.48 -12.06 -11.90
CA ALA A 106 6.73 -12.72 -12.23
C ALA A 106 7.91 -12.10 -11.48
N LEU A 107 8.01 -10.77 -11.44
CA LEU A 107 9.06 -10.07 -10.68
C LEU A 107 9.01 -10.43 -9.19
N LYS A 108 7.82 -10.35 -8.58
CA LYS A 108 7.66 -10.69 -7.15
C LYS A 108 8.05 -12.13 -6.85
N ARG A 109 7.71 -13.07 -7.73
CA ARG A 109 8.07 -14.48 -7.56
C ARG A 109 9.58 -14.73 -7.74
N ALA A 110 10.21 -14.08 -8.71
CA ALA A 110 11.67 -14.13 -8.85
C ALA A 110 12.39 -13.54 -7.63
N ALA A 111 11.87 -12.44 -7.07
CA ALA A 111 12.38 -11.80 -5.86
C ALA A 111 12.28 -12.70 -4.61
N VAL A 112 11.21 -13.50 -4.51
CA VAL A 112 11.07 -14.51 -3.45
C VAL A 112 12.26 -15.48 -3.45
N GLN A 113 12.86 -15.81 -4.60
CA GLN A 113 14.03 -16.70 -4.67
C GLN A 113 15.31 -16.10 -4.06
N PHE A 114 15.41 -14.77 -3.95
CA PHE A 114 16.43 -14.07 -3.16
C PHE A 114 16.03 -13.85 -1.70
N GLY A 115 14.76 -14.11 -1.36
CA GLY A 115 14.23 -14.08 -0.01
C GLY A 115 13.33 -12.87 0.29
N ILE A 116 13.16 -11.95 -0.68
CA ILE A 116 12.31 -10.77 -0.55
C ILE A 116 10.85 -11.21 -0.40
N GLY A 117 10.22 -10.83 0.70
CA GLY A 117 8.83 -11.16 1.02
C GLY A 117 8.58 -12.67 1.22
N ARG A 118 9.62 -13.52 1.29
CA ARG A 118 9.45 -14.97 1.43
C ARG A 118 8.77 -15.35 2.75
N TYR A 119 9.04 -14.60 3.81
CA TYR A 119 8.45 -14.82 5.14
C TYR A 119 6.91 -14.68 5.15
N LEU A 120 6.32 -13.97 4.18
CA LEU A 120 4.86 -13.84 4.09
C LEU A 120 4.16 -15.18 3.76
N TYR A 121 4.90 -16.15 3.22
CA TYR A 121 4.39 -17.51 3.01
C TYR A 121 4.35 -18.34 4.30
N ASP A 122 5.04 -17.89 5.35
CA ASP A 122 5.05 -18.54 6.67
C ASP A 122 3.90 -18.03 7.57
N LEU A 123 3.10 -17.06 7.08
CA LEU A 123 1.91 -16.59 7.79
C LEU A 123 0.82 -17.68 7.76
N GLU A 124 0.15 -17.85 8.90
CA GLU A 124 -1.06 -18.67 8.97
C GLU A 124 -2.19 -18.08 8.12
N GLU A 125 -3.22 -18.89 7.81
CA GLU A 125 -4.39 -18.42 7.07
C GLU A 125 -5.03 -17.21 7.77
N GLY A 126 -4.97 -16.05 7.11
CA GLY A 126 -5.53 -14.81 7.64
C GLY A 126 -7.05 -14.77 7.51
N TRP A 127 -7.77 -14.58 8.61
CA TRP A 127 -9.21 -14.33 8.60
C TRP A 127 -9.50 -12.84 8.59
N ILE A 128 -10.41 -12.43 7.71
CA ILE A 128 -10.81 -11.04 7.61
C ILE A 128 -11.72 -10.63 8.78
N ASN A 129 -11.66 -9.36 9.17
CA ASN A 129 -12.65 -8.74 10.03
C ASN A 129 -13.61 -7.90 9.18
N VAL A 130 -14.88 -8.30 9.08
CA VAL A 130 -15.89 -7.56 8.31
C VAL A 130 -16.39 -6.37 9.13
N CYS A 131 -16.25 -5.16 8.59
CA CYS A 131 -16.66 -3.94 9.26
C CYS A 131 -16.99 -2.83 8.25
N GLU A 132 -17.89 -1.92 8.62
CA GLU A 132 -18.36 -0.85 7.72
C GLU A 132 -17.23 0.08 7.26
N ASN A 133 -16.26 0.35 8.14
CA ASN A 133 -15.12 1.23 7.87
C ASN A 133 -13.89 0.46 7.36
N GLY A 134 -14.06 -0.76 6.83
CA GLY A 134 -12.95 -1.56 6.33
C GLY A 134 -12.22 -0.89 5.16
N LYS A 135 -10.87 -0.97 5.19
CA LYS A 135 -9.98 -0.47 4.14
C LYS A 135 -10.20 -1.22 2.81
N TYR A 136 -10.44 -2.53 2.90
CA TYR A 136 -10.56 -3.40 1.74
C TYR A 136 -12.02 -3.70 1.42
N PHE A 137 -12.29 -3.94 0.14
CA PHE A 137 -13.61 -4.29 -0.36
C PHE A 137 -13.65 -5.77 -0.78
N GLY A 138 -14.81 -6.40 -0.59
CA GLY A 138 -15.05 -7.78 -0.97
C GLY A 138 -16.46 -7.96 -1.52
N LYS A 139 -16.64 -9.00 -2.34
CA LYS A 139 -17.93 -9.35 -2.92
C LYS A 139 -18.09 -10.86 -2.89
N THR A 140 -19.21 -11.31 -2.30
CA THR A 140 -19.56 -12.73 -2.25
C THR A 140 -20.07 -13.21 -3.61
N LYS A 141 -20.17 -14.54 -3.79
CA LYS A 141 -20.77 -15.14 -5.01
C LYS A 141 -22.25 -14.79 -5.19
N THR A 142 -22.95 -14.46 -4.11
CA THR A 142 -24.35 -14.02 -4.10
C THR A 142 -24.47 -12.50 -4.25
N ASP A 143 -23.45 -11.85 -4.80
CA ASP A 143 -23.39 -10.42 -5.07
C ASP A 143 -23.41 -9.48 -3.85
N LYS A 144 -23.44 -10.00 -2.62
CA LYS A 144 -23.36 -9.18 -1.40
C LYS A 144 -21.98 -8.54 -1.30
N GLN A 145 -21.97 -7.23 -1.21
CA GLN A 145 -20.78 -6.39 -1.06
C GLN A 145 -20.50 -6.14 0.42
N PHE A 146 -19.23 -6.08 0.79
CA PHE A 146 -18.81 -5.82 2.16
C PHE A 146 -17.44 -5.15 2.21
N ARG A 147 -17.17 -4.49 3.33
CA ARG A 147 -15.85 -3.95 3.66
C ARG A 147 -15.21 -4.78 4.75
N TRP A 148 -13.87 -4.82 4.74
CA TRP A 148 -13.12 -5.64 5.67
C TRP A 148 -11.74 -5.06 5.99
N MET A 149 -11.20 -5.52 7.11
CA MET A 149 -9.84 -5.29 7.57
C MET A 149 -9.08 -6.62 7.64
N PRO A 150 -7.78 -6.64 7.29
CA PRO A 150 -6.95 -7.83 7.47
C PRO A 150 -6.69 -8.11 8.96
N PRO A 151 -6.25 -9.32 9.31
CA PRO A 151 -5.77 -9.61 10.65
C PRO A 151 -4.48 -8.82 10.94
N ALA A 152 -4.18 -8.64 12.21
CA ALA A 152 -2.89 -8.09 12.62
C ALA A 152 -1.76 -9.04 12.23
N LEU A 153 -0.63 -8.48 11.78
CA LEU A 153 0.58 -9.26 11.56
C LEU A 153 1.21 -9.65 12.89
N PRO A 154 1.75 -10.88 13.02
CA PRO A 154 2.50 -11.28 14.20
C PRO A 154 3.84 -10.53 14.28
N ASP A 155 4.37 -10.36 15.50
CA ASP A 155 5.58 -9.56 15.75
C ASP A 155 6.81 -10.00 14.93
N TRP A 156 6.94 -11.29 14.63
CA TRP A 156 8.05 -11.81 13.82
C TRP A 156 7.98 -11.40 12.34
N ALA A 157 6.79 -11.04 11.86
CA ALA A 157 6.52 -10.63 10.49
C ALA A 157 6.62 -9.11 10.28
N LEU A 158 7.11 -8.39 11.30
CA LEU A 158 7.29 -6.94 11.30
C LEU A 158 8.76 -6.56 11.52
N PRO A 159 9.22 -5.39 11.05
CA PRO A 159 10.54 -4.87 11.33
C PRO A 159 10.78 -4.72 12.83
N LYS A 160 12.01 -4.96 13.28
CA LYS A 160 12.37 -4.83 14.71
C LYS A 160 12.08 -3.41 15.20
N GLY A 161 11.21 -3.28 16.19
CA GLY A 161 10.82 -2.00 16.78
C GLY A 161 9.48 -1.45 16.28
N GLU A 162 8.82 -2.14 15.35
CA GLU A 162 7.46 -1.84 14.89
C GLU A 162 6.45 -2.70 15.68
N ASN A 163 6.07 -2.25 16.88
CA ASN A 163 4.93 -2.82 17.60
C ASN A 163 3.63 -2.26 17.02
N THR A 164 2.70 -3.13 16.64
CA THR A 164 1.34 -2.73 16.26
C THR A 164 0.61 -2.11 17.47
N PHE A 165 0.58 -0.78 17.52
CA PHE A 165 -0.28 -0.07 18.47
C PHE A 165 -1.73 -0.11 17.97
N ARG A 166 -2.51 -1.14 18.39
CA ARG A 166 -3.83 -1.00 19.04
C ARG A 166 -4.64 -2.32 19.06
N GLY A 167 -5.11 -2.65 20.26
CA GLY A 167 -6.52 -2.90 20.52
C GLY A 167 -7.06 -4.31 20.25
N SER A 168 -6.95 -5.19 21.25
CA SER A 168 -7.93 -6.23 21.49
C SER A 168 -8.00 -6.51 22.99
N GLU A 169 -9.15 -6.17 23.57
CA GLU A 169 -9.56 -6.59 24.90
C GLU A 169 -9.54 -8.12 24.98
N SER A 170 -8.68 -8.67 25.83
CA SER A 170 -8.89 -10.00 26.38
C SER A 170 -9.23 -9.84 27.86
N ASN A 171 -10.50 -10.13 28.13
CA ASN A 171 -11.06 -10.22 29.47
C ASN A 171 -10.42 -11.43 30.19
N SER A 172 -9.61 -11.17 31.22
CA SER A 172 -9.40 -12.10 32.33
C SER A 172 -8.95 -11.34 33.56
N SER A 173 -9.85 -11.34 34.54
CA SER A 173 -9.69 -10.89 35.90
C SER A 173 -8.55 -11.63 36.64
N ASN A 174 -7.64 -10.89 37.28
CA ASN A 174 -7.39 -11.07 38.72
C ASN A 174 -6.61 -9.88 39.32
N GLN A 175 -6.92 -9.62 40.59
CA GLN A 175 -6.65 -8.41 41.37
C GLN A 175 -5.26 -8.33 42.03
N ALA A 176 -4.92 -7.08 42.39
CA ALA A 176 -3.95 -6.58 43.39
C ALA A 176 -2.47 -6.59 42.94
N SER A 177 -1.64 -5.57 43.17
CA SER A 177 -1.60 -4.53 44.22
C SER A 177 -0.76 -3.32 43.79
N ALA A 178 -1.00 -2.19 44.45
CA ALA A 178 -0.45 -0.86 44.20
C ALA A 178 1.05 -0.67 44.44
N SER A 179 1.69 0.20 43.64
CA SER A 179 2.61 1.27 44.09
C SER A 179 3.09 2.12 42.91
N VAL A 180 2.76 3.41 42.93
CA VAL A 180 3.37 4.47 42.09
C VAL A 180 4.66 4.94 42.78
N PRO A 181 5.73 5.25 42.03
CA PRO A 181 6.30 6.60 42.14
C PRO A 181 6.73 7.23 40.80
N GLU A 182 6.32 8.49 40.66
CA GLU A 182 7.02 9.69 40.15
C GLU A 182 8.13 9.58 39.07
N THR A 183 7.78 10.14 37.91
CA THR A 183 8.52 11.07 37.01
C THR A 183 10.02 11.33 37.23
N ASN A 184 10.82 11.07 36.20
CA ASN A 184 11.54 12.12 35.45
C ASN A 184 12.04 11.65 34.06
N PRO A 185 12.23 12.56 33.09
CA PRO A 185 12.26 12.25 31.66
C PRO A 185 13.68 11.99 31.15
N SER A 186 13.87 11.02 30.24
CA SER A 186 15.07 11.00 29.40
C SER A 186 14.90 10.27 28.07
N THR A 187 14.95 11.09 27.01
CA THR A 187 15.56 10.89 25.67
C THR A 187 15.06 9.77 24.75
N LYS A 188 14.17 10.19 23.85
CA LYS A 188 13.88 9.61 22.52
C LYS A 188 15.12 9.64 21.60
N GLY A 189 15.44 8.50 21.01
CA GLY A 189 16.32 8.39 19.84
C GLY A 189 15.57 8.66 18.52
N ARG A 190 15.53 9.94 18.12
CA ARG A 190 15.72 10.48 16.75
C ARG A 190 15.05 9.77 15.54
N LYS A 191 13.74 10.04 15.32
CA LYS A 191 13.21 10.27 13.95
C LYS A 191 13.60 11.70 13.55
N GLY A 192 13.94 11.91 12.27
CA GLY A 192 14.18 13.24 11.71
C GLY A 192 13.02 14.16 12.09
N LYS A 193 13.33 15.29 12.72
CA LYS A 193 12.36 16.27 13.17
C LYS A 193 11.79 16.92 11.91
N THR A 194 10.58 16.55 11.48
CA THR A 194 9.87 17.36 10.49
C THR A 194 9.76 18.76 11.06
N THR A 195 10.07 19.75 10.24
CA THR A 195 10.01 21.14 10.70
C THR A 195 8.54 21.51 10.95
N ALA A 196 8.27 22.41 11.89
CA ALA A 196 6.89 22.91 12.09
C ALA A 196 6.31 23.51 10.80
N GLU A 197 7.17 23.89 9.85
CA GLU A 197 6.83 24.34 8.52
C GLU A 197 6.39 23.19 7.60
N GLU A 198 7.10 22.06 7.58
CA GLU A 198 6.69 20.87 6.82
C GLU A 198 5.33 20.32 7.27
N ASP A 199 5.06 20.34 8.57
CA ASP A 199 3.77 19.90 9.10
C ASP A 199 2.63 20.85 8.69
N ARG A 200 2.89 22.16 8.63
CA ARG A 200 1.94 23.17 8.14
C ARG A 200 1.65 23.01 6.65
N ILE A 201 2.70 22.84 5.84
CA ILE A 201 2.57 22.64 4.39
C ILE A 201 1.74 21.39 4.10
N LYS A 202 1.98 20.29 4.81
CA LYS A 202 1.18 19.06 4.65
C LYS A 202 -0.28 19.27 5.07
N ALA A 203 -0.53 19.99 6.16
CA ALA A 203 -1.89 20.29 6.62
C ALA A 203 -2.64 21.16 5.59
N GLU A 204 -1.97 22.16 5.02
CA GLU A 204 -2.52 23.02 3.97
C GLU A 204 -2.83 22.23 2.70
N GLY A 205 -1.91 21.39 2.24
CA GLY A 205 -2.11 20.56 1.05
C GLY A 205 -3.26 19.60 1.20
N ASN A 206 -3.38 18.93 2.35
CA ASN A 206 -4.52 18.06 2.64
C ASN A 206 -5.85 18.82 2.66
N ALA A 207 -5.86 20.07 3.14
CA ALA A 207 -7.06 20.91 3.11
C ALA A 207 -7.46 21.29 1.67
N ILE A 208 -6.50 21.60 0.79
CA ILE A 208 -6.76 21.88 -0.63
C ILE A 208 -7.30 20.63 -1.33
N ILE A 209 -6.67 19.47 -1.10
CA ILE A 209 -7.11 18.18 -1.65
C ILE A 209 -8.56 17.87 -1.27
N SER A 210 -8.94 18.14 -0.03
CA SER A 210 -10.32 17.97 0.43
C SER A 210 -11.28 18.85 -0.38
N ARG A 211 -10.96 20.14 -0.56
CA ARG A 211 -11.81 21.06 -1.31
C ARG A 211 -11.94 20.67 -2.79
N ILE A 212 -10.85 20.25 -3.44
CA ILE A 212 -10.89 19.69 -4.79
C ILE A 212 -11.84 18.48 -4.83
N GLY A 213 -11.75 17.60 -3.83
CA GLY A 213 -12.64 16.46 -3.68
C GLY A 213 -14.11 16.87 -3.57
N ASP A 214 -14.42 17.91 -2.79
CA ASP A 214 -15.79 18.41 -2.62
C ASP A 214 -16.35 18.97 -3.95
N VAL A 215 -15.54 19.71 -4.71
CA VAL A 215 -15.93 20.23 -6.03
C VAL A 215 -16.14 19.10 -7.03
N MET A 216 -15.22 18.13 -7.10
CA MET A 216 -15.31 17.00 -8.05
C MET A 216 -16.48 16.06 -7.75
N ASN A 217 -16.92 15.96 -6.49
CA ASN A 217 -18.09 15.18 -6.11
C ASN A 217 -19.38 16.04 -6.05
N HIS A 218 -19.37 17.25 -6.60
CA HIS A 218 -20.57 18.08 -6.64
C HIS A 218 -21.71 17.37 -7.40
N GLU A 219 -22.90 17.42 -6.81
CA GLU A 219 -24.12 16.82 -7.34
C GLU A 219 -25.23 17.88 -7.37
N GLU A 220 -25.91 18.01 -8.52
CA GLU A 220 -27.08 18.86 -8.69
C GLU A 220 -28.25 18.03 -9.21
N ASN A 221 -29.40 18.11 -8.55
CA ASN A 221 -30.61 17.35 -8.92
C ASN A 221 -30.38 15.84 -9.10
N GLY A 222 -29.51 15.25 -8.26
CA GLY A 222 -29.18 13.82 -8.28
C GLY A 222 -28.22 13.40 -9.40
N HIS A 223 -27.63 14.36 -10.13
CA HIS A 223 -26.64 14.11 -11.17
C HIS A 223 -25.30 14.72 -10.78
N LYS A 224 -24.23 13.94 -10.93
CA LYS A 224 -22.87 14.44 -10.72
C LYS A 224 -22.51 15.47 -11.79
N SER A 225 -21.91 16.57 -11.36
CA SER A 225 -21.41 17.61 -12.27
C SER A 225 -20.19 17.16 -13.07
N PHE A 226 -19.49 16.12 -12.62
CA PHE A 226 -18.33 15.51 -13.27
C PHE A 226 -18.56 14.01 -13.51
N THR A 227 -18.00 13.50 -14.59
CA THR A 227 -17.99 12.07 -14.92
C THR A 227 -17.02 11.30 -14.01
N GLU A 228 -17.22 9.99 -13.86
CA GLU A 228 -16.30 9.14 -13.08
C GLU A 228 -14.87 9.12 -13.64
N ASP A 229 -14.72 9.25 -14.96
CA ASP A 229 -13.41 9.33 -15.62
C ASP A 229 -12.70 10.66 -15.27
N GLU A 230 -13.41 11.79 -15.28
CA GLU A 230 -12.89 13.09 -14.85
C GLU A 230 -12.47 13.08 -13.38
N ILE A 231 -13.31 12.51 -12.51
CA ILE A 231 -13.01 12.34 -11.08
C ILE A 231 -11.75 11.49 -10.89
N THR A 232 -11.63 10.39 -11.65
CA THR A 232 -10.48 9.49 -11.57
C THR A 232 -9.20 10.19 -12.05
N ASN A 233 -9.28 10.98 -13.12
CA ASN A 233 -8.14 11.74 -13.64
C ASN A 233 -7.65 12.78 -12.62
N VAL A 234 -8.55 13.57 -12.04
CA VAL A 234 -8.19 14.58 -11.03
C VAL A 234 -7.63 13.93 -9.76
N ARG A 235 -8.19 12.80 -9.31
CA ARG A 235 -7.61 12.01 -8.21
C ARG A 235 -6.20 11.52 -8.52
N GLY A 236 -5.95 11.13 -9.77
CA GLY A 236 -4.62 10.74 -10.24
C GLY A 236 -3.61 11.88 -10.19
N ILE A 237 -4.01 13.09 -10.57
CA ILE A 237 -3.16 14.29 -10.48
C ILE A 237 -2.83 14.57 -9.01
N VAL A 238 -3.85 14.67 -8.15
CA VAL A 238 -3.69 14.92 -6.71
C VAL A 238 -2.77 13.88 -6.04
N ALA A 239 -2.93 12.59 -6.35
CA ALA A 239 -2.12 11.53 -5.75
C ALA A 239 -0.63 11.58 -6.16
N ASN A 240 -0.30 12.23 -7.28
CA ASN A 240 1.07 12.36 -7.78
C ASN A 240 1.71 13.70 -7.39
N THR A 241 0.94 14.67 -6.88
CA THR A 241 1.47 15.96 -6.42
C THR A 241 2.14 15.81 -5.05
N ARG A 242 3.37 16.33 -4.94
CA ARG A 242 4.13 16.32 -3.68
C ARG A 242 3.58 17.36 -2.72
N LEU A 243 3.50 17.05 -1.43
CA LEU A 243 3.10 18.02 -0.39
C LEU A 243 4.30 18.88 0.06
N ASP A 244 4.84 19.64 -0.87
CA ASP A 244 5.86 20.68 -0.68
C ASP A 244 5.34 22.03 -1.21
N ALA A 245 6.09 23.12 -1.01
CA ALA A 245 5.64 24.46 -1.40
C ALA A 245 5.26 24.59 -2.89
N ASN A 246 5.93 23.87 -3.78
CA ASN A 246 5.61 23.88 -5.20
C ASN A 246 4.31 23.11 -5.47
N GLY A 247 4.17 21.94 -4.86
CA GLY A 247 2.95 21.15 -5.01
C GLY A 247 1.71 21.80 -4.39
N ILE A 248 1.85 22.62 -3.34
CA ILE A 248 0.75 23.48 -2.86
C ILE A 248 0.30 24.45 -3.94
N SER A 249 1.23 25.10 -4.65
CA SER A 249 0.89 25.98 -5.76
C SER A 249 0.20 25.24 -6.91
N GLU A 250 0.64 24.02 -7.22
CA GLU A 250 0.00 23.17 -8.24
C GLU A 250 -1.42 22.77 -7.83
N LEU A 251 -1.63 22.42 -6.55
CA LEU A 251 -2.95 22.06 -6.03
C LEU A 251 -3.90 23.25 -6.01
N LEU A 252 -3.43 24.46 -5.69
CA LEU A 252 -4.24 25.68 -5.74
C LEU A 252 -4.68 26.02 -7.18
N GLU A 253 -3.79 25.86 -8.15
CA GLU A 253 -4.15 26.06 -9.57
C GLU A 253 -5.16 25.00 -10.02
N LEU A 254 -4.97 23.73 -9.63
CA LEU A 254 -5.92 22.66 -9.91
C LEU A 254 -7.29 22.93 -9.28
N GLU A 255 -7.32 23.38 -8.02
CA GLU A 255 -8.55 23.78 -7.34
C GLU A 255 -9.30 24.86 -8.13
N LYS A 256 -8.59 25.90 -8.57
CA LYS A 256 -9.17 26.98 -9.36
C LYS A 256 -9.75 26.48 -10.69
N VAL A 257 -9.00 25.66 -11.44
CA VAL A 257 -9.46 25.11 -12.73
C VAL A 257 -10.72 24.27 -12.54
N VAL A 258 -10.76 23.44 -11.51
CA VAL A 258 -11.90 22.57 -11.22
C VAL A 258 -13.13 23.38 -10.77
N GLN A 259 -12.94 24.48 -10.03
CA GLN A 259 -14.01 25.41 -9.67
C GLN A 259 -14.57 26.16 -10.89
N GLU A 260 -13.71 26.72 -11.76
CA GLU A 260 -14.13 27.42 -12.97
C GLU A 260 -14.93 26.49 -13.91
N GLU A 261 -14.51 25.23 -14.03
CA GLU A 261 -15.23 24.23 -14.82
C GLU A 261 -16.59 23.89 -14.21
N LEU A 262 -16.69 23.73 -12.88
CA LEU A 262 -17.97 23.52 -12.21
C LEU A 262 -18.91 24.71 -12.47
N GLU A 263 -18.44 25.95 -12.28
CA GLU A 263 -19.22 27.16 -12.53
C GLU A 263 -19.70 27.24 -13.98
N SER A 264 -18.84 26.93 -14.95
CA SER A 264 -19.21 26.88 -16.37
C SER A 264 -20.33 25.88 -16.65
N ARG A 265 -20.29 24.71 -16.00
CA ARG A 265 -21.34 23.67 -16.14
C ARG A 265 -22.65 24.12 -15.53
N LEU A 266 -22.62 24.70 -14.32
CA LEU A 266 -23.81 25.23 -13.65
C LEU A 266 -24.46 26.35 -14.47
N GLN A 267 -23.67 27.25 -15.06
CA GLN A 267 -24.18 28.31 -15.95
C GLN A 267 -24.86 27.74 -17.21
N LYS A 268 -24.30 26.69 -17.82
CA LYS A 268 -24.91 26.01 -18.98
C LYS A 268 -26.20 25.26 -18.64
N MET A 269 -26.35 24.81 -17.40
CA MET A 269 -27.56 24.14 -16.92
C MET A 269 -28.68 25.13 -16.56
N ALA A 270 -28.32 26.36 -16.19
CA ALA A 270 -29.25 27.43 -15.84
C ALA A 270 -29.76 28.26 -17.04
N ALA A 271 -29.11 28.15 -18.20
CA ALA A 271 -29.44 28.88 -19.44
C ALA A 271 -30.33 28.05 -20.39
#